data_AF-A0AAE1EVR7-F1
#
_entry.id   AF-A0AAE1EVR7-F1
#
_cell.length_a   1.000
_cell.length_b   1.000
_cell.length_c   1.000
_cell.angle_alpha   90.00
_cell.angle_beta   90.00
_cell.angle_gamma   90.00
#
_symmetry.space_group_name_H-M   'P 1'
#
loop_
_entity.id
_entity.type
_entity.pdbx_description
1 polymer ?
#
loop_
_entity_poly.entity_id
_entity_poly.type
_entity_poly.pdbx_seq_one_letter_code
_entity_poly.pdbx_strand_id
1 'polypeptide(L)'
;MSVCEEVEGCDIECEEVKECDIECGEVEGCDIECGEVNECDIECGEVEGCNIECGEVKECDIECGEVKECDIECGEVEGCDIECGEVKECDIECGEVEECDIECGEVEGCDIECEEVEGCDIECGEVEECDIECEEVEGCDIECGEVKECDIDCGEVEGCDIECGEVKECDIECEKVEGCDIECGR
;
A
#
# COMPACT_ATOMS: atom_id res chain seq x y z
N MET A 1 -1.23 -5.89 21.43
CA MET A 1 -1.65 -4.61 22.02
C MET A 1 -0.48 -3.84 22.64
N SER A 2 0.25 -3.16 21.77
CA SER A 2 1.10 -2.00 22.07
C SER A 2 0.32 -0.76 21.68
N VAL A 3 0.26 0.25 22.55
CA VAL A 3 -0.52 1.48 22.29
C VAL A 3 0.30 2.71 22.65
N CYS A 4 0.35 3.67 21.72
CA CYS A 4 0.97 4.98 21.89
C CYS A 4 -0.10 6.07 21.72
N GLU A 5 -0.35 6.86 22.78
CA GLU A 5 -1.26 8.00 22.75
C GLU A 5 -0.51 9.29 23.16
N GLU A 6 -0.65 10.38 22.40
CA GLU A 6 -0.20 11.73 22.74
C GLU A 6 1.31 11.84 23.07
N VAL A 7 2.21 11.43 22.15
CA VAL A 7 3.68 11.49 22.33
C VAL A 7 4.41 12.15 21.16
N GLU A 8 5.61 12.70 21.43
CA GLU A 8 6.50 13.28 20.39
C GLU A 8 7.09 12.21 19.44
N GLY A 9 6.96 10.92 19.77
CA GLY A 9 7.47 9.81 18.98
C GLY A 9 7.13 8.46 19.62
N CYS A 10 6.84 7.46 18.79
CA CYS A 10 6.56 6.08 19.20
C CYS A 10 7.43 5.12 18.38
N ASP A 11 8.32 4.38 19.05
CA ASP A 11 9.15 3.36 18.41
C ASP A 11 8.72 1.98 18.93
N ILE A 12 8.29 1.09 18.05
CA ILE A 12 7.84 -0.27 18.38
C ILE A 12 8.66 -1.28 17.56
N GLU A 13 9.32 -2.20 18.25
CA GLU A 13 10.15 -3.25 17.61
C GLU A 13 9.65 -4.64 18.04
N CYS A 14 9.38 -5.51 17.06
CA CYS A 14 8.81 -6.83 17.25
C CYS A 14 9.50 -7.88 16.35
N GLU A 15 10.30 -8.80 16.90
CA GLU A 15 10.99 -9.81 16.06
C GLU A 15 10.06 -10.92 15.52
N GLU A 16 9.32 -11.61 16.40
CA GLU A 16 8.39 -12.70 16.01
C GLU A 16 7.10 -12.55 16.82
N VAL A 17 5.97 -12.37 16.14
CA VAL A 17 4.67 -12.14 16.75
C VAL A 17 3.60 -13.00 16.11
N LYS A 18 2.75 -13.60 16.95
CA LYS A 18 1.66 -14.48 16.51
C LYS A 18 0.29 -13.86 16.53
N GLU A 19 0.11 -12.88 17.42
CA GLU A 19 -1.13 -12.15 17.66
C GLU A 19 -0.72 -10.87 18.40
N CYS A 20 -0.87 -9.70 17.78
CA CYS A 20 -0.58 -8.42 18.41
C CYS A 20 -1.15 -7.24 17.63
N ASP A 21 -2.03 -6.51 18.30
CA ASP A 21 -2.44 -5.20 17.77
C ASP A 21 -1.42 -4.11 18.16
N ILE A 22 -1.09 -3.22 17.25
CA ILE A 22 -0.28 -2.03 17.46
C ILE A 22 -1.14 -0.81 17.09
N GLU A 23 -1.28 0.14 18.00
CA GLU A 23 -2.09 1.34 17.80
C GLU A 23 -1.27 2.59 18.14
N CYS A 24 -1.02 3.42 17.15
CA CYS A 24 -0.42 4.75 17.24
C CYS A 24 -1.54 5.79 17.05
N GLY A 25 -1.92 6.51 18.10
CA GLY A 25 -2.89 7.61 18.01
C GLY A 25 -2.25 8.91 17.52
N GLU A 26 -2.62 10.05 18.12
CA GLU A 26 -2.01 11.36 17.79
C GLU A 26 -0.51 11.42 18.21
N VAL A 27 0.41 11.27 17.25
CA VAL A 27 1.87 11.37 17.49
C VAL A 27 2.61 12.16 16.41
N GLU A 28 3.73 12.81 16.75
CA GLU A 28 4.55 13.51 15.73
C GLU A 28 5.26 12.52 14.79
N GLY A 29 5.59 11.32 15.26
CA GLY A 29 6.18 10.24 14.46
C GLY A 29 5.91 8.87 15.07
N CYS A 30 5.65 7.88 14.22
CA CYS A 30 5.50 6.48 14.61
C CYS A 30 6.42 5.62 13.74
N ASP A 31 7.36 4.91 14.36
CA ASP A 31 8.26 3.95 13.71
C ASP A 31 7.92 2.54 14.24
N ILE A 32 7.49 1.65 13.35
CA ILE A 32 7.12 0.26 13.67
C ILE A 32 8.00 -0.67 12.85
N GLU A 33 8.83 -1.46 13.53
CA GLU A 33 9.70 -2.48 12.91
C GLU A 33 9.27 -3.87 13.38
N CYS A 34 8.92 -4.72 12.42
CA CYS A 34 8.39 -6.06 12.64
C CYS A 34 9.14 -7.09 11.79
N GLY A 35 9.58 -8.19 12.40
CA GLY A 35 10.23 -9.30 11.68
C GLY A 35 9.22 -10.23 11.04
N GLU A 36 8.72 -11.22 11.78
CA GLU A 36 7.67 -12.14 11.35
C GLU A 36 6.38 -11.87 12.15
N VAL A 37 5.28 -11.61 11.44
CA VAL A 37 4.00 -11.22 12.01
C VAL A 37 2.88 -12.09 11.46
N ASN A 38 2.03 -12.60 12.34
CA ASN A 38 0.82 -13.33 11.98
C ASN A 38 -0.34 -12.77 12.80
N GLU A 39 -1.54 -12.64 12.21
CA GLU A 39 -2.76 -12.22 12.92
C GLU A 39 -2.57 -10.93 13.77
N CYS A 40 -2.05 -9.85 13.17
CA CYS A 40 -1.73 -8.60 13.86
C CYS A 40 -2.26 -7.38 13.10
N ASP A 41 -2.92 -6.47 13.80
CA ASP A 41 -3.41 -5.22 13.20
C ASP A 41 -2.46 -4.08 13.60
N ILE A 42 -2.03 -3.27 12.64
CA ILE A 42 -1.20 -2.08 12.83
C ILE A 42 -2.03 -0.86 12.42
N GLU A 43 -2.38 0.00 13.36
CA GLU A 43 -3.17 1.21 13.12
C GLU A 43 -2.35 2.47 13.49
N CYS A 44 -2.10 3.33 12.51
CA CYS A 44 -1.52 4.67 12.63
C CYS A 44 -2.65 5.69 12.41
N GLY A 45 -3.06 6.43 13.45
CA GLY A 45 -4.11 7.46 13.38
C GLY A 45 -3.62 8.79 12.80
N GLU A 46 -3.82 9.89 13.54
CA GLU A 46 -3.34 11.22 13.14
C GLU A 46 -1.83 11.38 13.42
N VAL A 47 -0.97 11.20 12.41
CA VAL A 47 0.50 11.30 12.61
C VAL A 47 1.19 12.21 11.58
N GLU A 48 2.26 12.92 11.97
CA GLU A 48 3.00 13.71 10.97
C GLU A 48 3.87 12.84 10.07
N GLY A 49 4.38 11.71 10.58
CA GLY A 49 5.06 10.68 9.80
C GLY A 49 4.81 9.29 10.40
N CYS A 50 4.49 8.30 9.58
CA CYS A 50 4.39 6.89 9.97
C CYS A 50 5.35 6.08 9.09
N ASN A 51 6.25 5.31 9.71
CA ASN A 51 7.11 4.36 9.03
C ASN A 51 6.83 2.95 9.55
N ILE A 52 6.45 2.04 8.67
CA ILE A 52 6.13 0.65 9.01
C ILE A 52 7.05 -0.24 8.18
N GLU A 53 7.99 -0.93 8.82
CA GLU A 53 8.88 -1.90 8.19
C GLU A 53 8.53 -3.30 8.68
N CYS A 54 8.13 -4.19 7.78
CA CYS A 54 7.78 -5.58 8.09
C CYS A 54 8.56 -6.58 7.22
N GLY A 55 9.08 -7.65 7.83
CA GLY A 55 9.74 -8.73 7.10
C GLY A 55 8.75 -9.67 6.41
N GLU A 56 8.01 -10.45 7.20
CA GLU A 56 6.97 -11.38 6.74
C GLU A 56 5.66 -11.07 7.50
N VAL A 57 4.57 -10.87 6.76
CA VAL A 57 3.26 -10.49 7.29
C VAL A 57 2.20 -11.45 6.76
N LYS A 58 1.38 -12.02 7.65
CA LYS A 58 0.30 -12.94 7.28
C LYS A 58 -0.99 -12.66 8.04
N GLU A 59 -2.11 -12.55 7.33
CA GLU A 59 -3.43 -12.31 7.91
C GLU A 59 -3.41 -11.08 8.86
N CYS A 60 -2.83 -9.97 8.41
CA CYS A 60 -2.63 -8.73 9.19
C CYS A 60 -3.15 -7.52 8.43
N ASP A 61 -3.71 -6.55 9.14
CA ASP A 61 -4.17 -5.30 8.52
C ASP A 61 -3.22 -4.16 8.91
N ILE A 62 -2.80 -3.34 7.95
CA ILE A 62 -1.98 -2.14 8.15
C ILE A 62 -2.81 -0.94 7.72
N GLU A 63 -3.25 -0.12 8.67
CA GLU A 63 -4.09 1.06 8.41
C GLU A 63 -3.35 2.34 8.84
N CYS A 64 -3.23 3.30 7.92
CA CYS A 64 -2.71 4.64 8.16
C CYS A 64 -3.79 5.68 7.84
N GLY A 65 -4.31 6.36 8.86
CA GLY A 65 -5.43 7.30 8.76
C GLY A 65 -5.05 8.66 8.17
N GLU A 66 -5.03 9.70 9.01
CA GLU A 66 -4.69 11.08 8.59
C GLU A 66 -3.18 11.32 8.78
N VAL A 67 -2.39 11.12 7.71
CA VAL A 67 -0.92 11.18 7.77
C VAL A 67 -0.37 12.25 6.83
N LYS A 68 0.79 12.85 7.11
CA LYS A 68 1.45 13.68 6.06
C LYS A 68 2.33 12.84 5.15
N GLU A 69 3.21 12.05 5.76
CA GLU A 69 4.19 11.19 5.08
C GLU A 69 4.01 9.78 5.66
N CYS A 70 3.67 8.81 4.81
CA CYS A 70 3.44 7.42 5.22
C CYS A 70 4.32 6.50 4.36
N ASP A 71 5.25 5.81 5.01
CA ASP A 71 6.16 4.88 4.36
C ASP A 71 5.88 3.45 4.89
N ILE A 72 5.49 2.53 4.01
CA ILE A 72 5.23 1.12 4.34
C ILE A 72 6.18 0.25 3.50
N GLU A 73 7.11 -0.43 4.15
CA GLU A 73 8.04 -1.37 3.51
C GLU A 73 7.76 -2.79 4.02
N CYS A 74 7.41 -3.71 3.12
CA CYS A 74 7.13 -5.11 3.46
C CYS A 74 7.92 -6.09 2.59
N GLY A 75 8.49 -7.13 3.19
CA GLY A 75 9.17 -8.20 2.45
C GLY A 75 8.20 -9.16 1.77
N GLU A 76 7.45 -9.94 2.56
CA GLU A 76 6.43 -10.88 2.09
C GLU A 76 5.10 -10.59 2.80
N VAL A 77 4.00 -10.49 2.05
CA VAL A 77 2.64 -10.19 2.56
C VAL A 77 1.63 -11.20 2.01
N GLU A 78 0.90 -11.89 2.89
CA GLU A 78 -0.09 -12.92 2.51
C GLU A 78 -1.43 -12.69 3.22
N GLY A 79 -2.51 -12.47 2.47
CA GLY A 79 -3.87 -12.35 3.02
C GLY A 79 -4.08 -11.13 3.93
N CYS A 80 -3.52 -9.99 3.56
CA CYS A 80 -3.46 -8.77 4.38
C CYS A 80 -4.10 -7.58 3.63
N ASP A 81 -4.57 -6.58 4.38
CA ASP A 81 -5.04 -5.32 3.81
C ASP A 81 -4.06 -4.19 4.21
N ILE A 82 -3.61 -3.39 3.25
CA ILE A 82 -2.79 -2.19 3.48
C ILE A 82 -3.60 -0.97 3.03
N GLU A 83 -4.06 -0.16 3.98
CA GLU A 83 -4.91 1.00 3.72
C GLU A 83 -4.24 2.30 4.18
N CYS A 84 -4.14 3.27 3.27
CA CYS A 84 -3.69 4.63 3.54
C CYS A 84 -4.83 5.61 3.22
N GLY A 85 -5.40 6.24 4.25
CA GLY A 85 -6.58 7.10 4.16
C GLY A 85 -6.33 8.48 3.56
N GLU A 86 -6.32 9.52 4.41
CA GLU A 86 -6.06 10.91 3.99
C GLU A 86 -4.57 11.22 4.21
N VAL A 87 -3.74 10.98 3.18
CA VAL A 87 -2.27 11.14 3.23
C VAL A 87 -1.80 12.22 2.26
N LYS A 88 -0.66 12.90 2.49
CA LYS A 88 -0.11 13.76 1.41
C LYS A 88 0.81 12.98 0.48
N GLU A 89 1.78 12.30 1.06
CA GLU A 89 2.74 11.46 0.35
C GLU A 89 2.68 10.07 0.99
N CYS A 90 2.36 9.07 0.18
CA CYS A 90 2.22 7.69 0.60
C CYS A 90 3.10 6.81 -0.29
N ASP A 91 4.09 6.15 0.32
CA ASP A 91 5.02 5.26 -0.36
C ASP A 91 4.82 3.84 0.19
N ILE A 92 4.46 2.90 -0.68
CA ILE A 92 4.26 1.48 -0.34
C ILE A 92 5.23 0.65 -1.19
N GLU A 93 6.21 0.02 -0.55
CA GLU A 93 7.18 -0.87 -1.19
C GLU A 93 7.01 -2.30 -0.66
N CYS A 94 6.68 -3.24 -1.54
CA CYS A 94 6.50 -4.65 -1.20
C CYS A 94 7.38 -5.57 -2.06
N GLY A 95 7.94 -6.61 -1.47
CA GLY A 95 8.59 -7.68 -2.23
C GLY A 95 7.56 -8.60 -2.90
N GLU A 96 6.99 -9.51 -2.12
CA GLU A 96 5.98 -10.48 -2.59
C GLU A 96 4.63 -10.21 -1.91
N VAL A 97 3.55 -10.10 -2.68
CA VAL A 97 2.17 -9.84 -2.20
C VAL A 97 1.20 -10.88 -2.76
N GLU A 98 0.54 -11.64 -1.90
CA GLU A 98 -0.42 -12.70 -2.28
C GLU A 98 -1.77 -12.54 -1.59
N GLU A 99 -2.87 -12.55 -2.35
CA GLU A 99 -4.26 -12.47 -1.85
C GLU A 99 -4.52 -11.26 -0.91
N CYS A 100 -3.96 -10.09 -1.23
CA CYS A 100 -4.03 -8.86 -0.42
C CYS A 100 -4.75 -7.70 -1.13
N ASP A 101 -5.21 -6.71 -0.37
CA ASP A 101 -5.72 -5.45 -0.89
C ASP A 101 -4.78 -4.29 -0.50
N ILE A 102 -4.41 -3.43 -1.45
CA ILE A 102 -3.61 -2.22 -1.21
C ILE A 102 -4.43 -1.01 -1.65
N GLU A 103 -4.85 -0.16 -0.70
CA GLU A 103 -5.72 0.99 -0.96
C GLU A 103 -5.05 2.32 -0.54
N CYS A 104 -4.91 3.24 -1.49
CA CYS A 104 -4.59 4.65 -1.28
C CYS A 104 -5.87 5.50 -1.46
N GLY A 105 -6.35 6.15 -0.41
CA GLY A 105 -7.59 6.94 -0.39
C GLY A 105 -7.50 8.32 -1.06
N GLU A 106 -7.56 9.39 -0.26
CA GLU A 106 -7.42 10.78 -0.74
C GLU A 106 -5.97 11.24 -0.52
N VAL A 107 -5.14 11.23 -1.58
CA VAL A 107 -3.69 11.53 -1.47
C VAL A 107 -3.17 12.57 -2.46
N GLU A 108 -2.13 13.35 -2.10
CA GLU A 108 -1.49 14.28 -3.07
C GLU A 108 -0.57 13.48 -4.02
N GLY A 109 0.25 12.58 -3.47
CA GLY A 109 1.05 11.59 -4.21
C GLY A 109 0.93 10.21 -3.57
N CYS A 110 0.80 9.16 -4.38
CA CYS A 110 0.89 7.77 -3.94
C CYS A 110 1.80 7.00 -4.91
N ASP A 111 2.83 6.40 -4.35
CA ASP A 111 3.81 5.57 -5.05
C ASP A 111 3.68 4.13 -4.51
N ILE A 112 3.35 3.18 -5.37
CA ILE A 112 3.24 1.76 -5.02
C ILE A 112 4.24 0.97 -5.87
N GLU A 113 5.23 0.35 -5.23
CA GLU A 113 6.24 -0.50 -5.88
C GLU A 113 6.11 -1.94 -5.35
N CYS A 114 5.96 -2.91 -6.24
CA CYS A 114 5.89 -4.33 -5.90
C CYS A 114 6.78 -5.20 -6.80
N GLU A 115 7.56 -6.14 -6.26
CA GLU A 115 8.29 -7.09 -7.12
C GLU A 115 7.34 -8.14 -7.73
N GLU A 116 6.54 -8.83 -6.90
CA GLU A 116 5.60 -9.87 -7.34
C GLU A 116 4.21 -9.69 -6.66
N VAL A 117 3.13 -9.71 -7.45
CA VAL A 117 1.74 -9.56 -6.96
C VAL A 117 0.83 -10.65 -7.55
N GLU A 118 0.19 -11.47 -6.70
CA GLU A 118 -0.75 -12.53 -7.11
C GLU A 118 -2.12 -12.39 -6.43
N GLY A 119 -3.18 -12.28 -7.23
CA GLY A 119 -4.57 -12.31 -6.77
C GLY A 119 -4.95 -11.17 -5.82
N CYS A 120 -4.37 -9.99 -6.03
CA CYS A 120 -4.54 -8.80 -5.18
C CYS A 120 -5.34 -7.71 -5.89
N ASP A 121 -5.91 -6.79 -5.11
CA ASP A 121 -6.50 -5.55 -5.62
C ASP A 121 -5.61 -4.36 -5.20
N ILE A 122 -5.20 -3.53 -6.16
CA ILE A 122 -4.45 -2.29 -5.92
C ILE A 122 -5.32 -1.11 -6.34
N GLU A 123 -5.78 -0.32 -5.39
CA GLU A 123 -6.70 0.79 -5.61
C GLU A 123 -6.10 2.13 -5.19
N CYS A 124 -6.18 3.12 -6.07
CA CYS A 124 -5.85 4.52 -5.78
C CYS A 124 -7.09 5.39 -6.03
N GLY A 125 -7.65 6.00 -5.00
CA GLY A 125 -8.91 6.74 -5.02
C GLY A 125 -8.83 8.12 -5.70
N GLU A 126 -8.85 9.19 -4.89
CA GLU A 126 -8.73 10.57 -5.38
C GLU A 126 -7.29 11.06 -5.20
N VAL A 127 -6.48 11.02 -6.28
CA VAL A 127 -5.04 11.29 -6.20
C VAL A 127 -4.59 12.40 -7.17
N GLU A 128 -3.63 13.26 -6.79
CA GLU A 128 -3.06 14.19 -7.77
C GLU A 128 -2.09 13.48 -8.73
N GLU A 129 -1.11 12.76 -8.18
CA GLU A 129 -0.07 12.00 -8.89
C GLU A 129 -0.05 10.57 -8.33
N CYS A 130 -0.24 9.56 -9.19
CA CYS A 130 -0.25 8.15 -8.78
C CYS A 130 0.72 7.38 -9.68
N ASP A 131 1.72 6.75 -9.07
CA ASP A 131 2.71 5.93 -9.75
C ASP A 131 2.63 4.50 -9.20
N ILE A 132 2.35 3.51 -10.07
CA ILE A 132 2.30 2.09 -9.72
C ILE A 132 3.34 1.35 -10.58
N GLU A 133 4.33 0.74 -9.93
CA GLU A 133 5.39 -0.05 -10.58
C GLU A 133 5.37 -1.49 -10.07
N CYS A 134 5.13 -2.46 -10.95
CA CYS A 134 5.15 -3.89 -10.59
C CYS A 134 5.98 -4.73 -11.57
N GLU A 135 6.92 -5.55 -11.10
CA GLU A 135 7.68 -6.42 -12.01
C GLU A 135 6.84 -7.60 -12.55
N GLU A 136 6.13 -8.34 -11.69
CA GLU A 136 5.24 -9.45 -12.08
C GLU A 136 3.86 -9.33 -11.41
N VAL A 137 2.78 -9.43 -12.20
CA VAL A 137 1.37 -9.32 -11.73
C VAL A 137 0.51 -10.44 -12.33
N GLU A 138 -0.10 -11.28 -11.49
CA GLU A 138 -1.00 -12.37 -11.91
C GLU A 138 -2.38 -12.27 -11.24
N GLY A 139 -3.44 -12.22 -12.05
CA GLY A 139 -4.82 -12.31 -11.58
C GLY A 139 -5.29 -11.19 -10.65
N CYS A 140 -4.71 -9.99 -10.79
CA CYS A 140 -4.97 -8.83 -9.95
C CYS A 140 -5.86 -7.78 -10.64
N ASP A 141 -6.53 -6.94 -9.87
CA ASP A 141 -7.19 -5.74 -10.37
C ASP A 141 -6.39 -4.50 -9.92
N ILE A 142 -6.02 -3.62 -10.86
CA ILE A 142 -5.31 -2.36 -10.57
C ILE A 142 -6.22 -1.20 -11.01
N GLU A 143 -6.77 -0.45 -10.07
CA GLU A 143 -7.68 0.66 -10.33
C GLU A 143 -7.11 2.00 -9.84
N CYS A 144 -7.14 3.02 -10.70
CA CYS A 144 -6.90 4.40 -10.28
C CYS A 144 -8.14 5.25 -10.60
N GLY A 145 -8.84 5.74 -9.58
CA GLY A 145 -10.12 6.43 -9.66
C GLY A 145 -10.08 7.82 -10.31
N GLU A 146 -10.14 8.88 -9.50
CA GLU A 146 -10.10 10.28 -9.97
C GLU A 146 -8.68 10.83 -9.83
N VAL A 147 -7.87 10.68 -10.88
CA VAL A 147 -6.43 10.99 -10.86
C VAL A 147 -6.07 12.15 -11.81
N LYS A 148 -5.11 13.02 -11.49
CA LYS A 148 -4.67 14.02 -12.49
C LYS A 148 -3.64 13.43 -13.45
N GLU A 149 -2.61 12.83 -12.89
CA GLU A 149 -1.50 12.16 -13.58
C GLU A 149 -1.42 10.76 -12.97
N CYS A 150 -1.35 9.74 -13.83
CA CYS A 150 -1.35 8.35 -13.43
C CYS A 150 -0.39 7.59 -14.35
N ASP A 151 0.67 7.04 -13.77
CA ASP A 151 1.66 6.24 -14.48
C ASP A 151 1.63 4.82 -13.90
N ILE A 152 1.34 3.83 -14.76
CA ILE A 152 1.35 2.41 -14.38
C ILE A 152 2.39 1.72 -15.26
N ASP A 153 3.47 1.24 -14.65
CA ASP A 153 4.51 0.45 -15.31
C ASP A 153 4.50 -0.98 -14.79
N CYS A 154 4.36 -1.95 -15.69
CA CYS A 154 4.43 -3.36 -15.33
C CYS A 154 5.38 -4.16 -16.22
N GLY A 155 6.18 -5.04 -15.64
CA GLY A 155 7.00 -5.99 -16.40
C GLY A 155 6.15 -7.05 -17.11
N GLU A 156 5.61 -7.99 -16.35
CA GLU A 156 4.78 -9.10 -16.83
C GLU A 156 3.40 -9.07 -16.18
N VAL A 157 2.33 -9.09 -16.99
CA VAL A 157 0.94 -9.06 -16.50
C VAL A 157 0.14 -10.23 -17.11
N GLU A 158 -0.44 -11.09 -16.28
CA GLU A 158 -1.29 -12.22 -16.70
C GLU A 158 -2.68 -12.17 -16.04
N GLY A 159 -3.74 -12.13 -16.84
CA GLY A 159 -5.12 -12.27 -16.38
C GLY A 159 -5.63 -11.17 -15.43
N CYS A 160 -5.08 -9.96 -15.54
CA CYS A 160 -5.41 -8.81 -14.68
C CYS A 160 -6.37 -7.83 -15.37
N ASP A 161 -7.09 -7.02 -14.60
CA ASP A 161 -7.80 -5.86 -15.11
C ASP A 161 -7.08 -4.57 -14.62
N ILE A 162 -6.66 -3.71 -15.55
CA ILE A 162 -6.00 -2.43 -15.22
C ILE A 162 -6.89 -1.29 -15.73
N GLU A 163 -7.45 -0.49 -14.84
CA GLU A 163 -8.36 0.61 -15.15
C GLU A 163 -7.91 1.93 -14.53
N CYS A 164 -7.72 2.96 -15.36
CA CYS A 164 -7.71 4.35 -14.88
C CYS A 164 -9.07 4.99 -15.16
N GLY A 165 -9.74 5.51 -14.15
CA GLY A 165 -11.05 6.15 -14.21
C GLY A 165 -11.03 7.53 -14.87
N GLU A 166 -11.25 8.61 -14.09
CA GLU A 166 -11.27 9.98 -14.62
C GLU A 166 -9.87 10.62 -14.58
N VAL A 167 -9.05 10.38 -15.61
CA VAL A 167 -7.67 10.89 -15.70
C VAL A 167 -7.44 12.02 -16.71
N LYS A 168 -6.55 12.98 -16.40
CA LYS A 168 -6.13 14.00 -17.39
C LYS A 168 -4.97 13.51 -18.25
N GLU A 169 -3.95 12.99 -17.60
CA GLU A 169 -2.76 12.35 -18.16
C GLU A 169 -2.66 10.95 -17.56
N CYS A 170 -2.30 9.99 -18.41
CA CYS A 170 -2.37 8.58 -18.10
C CYS A 170 -1.44 7.86 -19.07
N ASP A 171 -0.40 7.24 -18.54
CA ASP A 171 0.55 6.42 -19.26
C ASP A 171 0.59 5.03 -18.61
N ILE A 172 0.13 4.02 -19.35
CA ILE A 172 0.19 2.61 -18.94
C ILE A 172 1.18 1.91 -19.87
N GLU A 173 2.28 1.42 -19.30
CA GLU A 173 3.30 0.63 -20.00
C GLU A 173 3.37 -0.77 -19.39
N CYS A 174 3.19 -1.80 -20.23
CA CYS A 174 3.40 -3.18 -19.80
C CYS A 174 4.30 -3.90 -20.81
N GLU A 175 5.42 -4.52 -20.39
CA GLU A 175 6.33 -5.19 -21.34
C GLU A 175 5.68 -6.46 -21.94
N LYS A 176 4.96 -7.23 -21.11
CA LYS A 176 4.25 -8.44 -21.52
C LYS A 176 2.86 -8.48 -20.90
N VAL A 177 1.87 -8.80 -21.73
CA VAL A 177 0.45 -8.85 -21.34
C VAL A 177 -0.21 -10.10 -21.91
N GLU A 178 -0.78 -10.94 -21.06
CA GLU A 178 -1.53 -12.13 -21.44
C GLU A 178 -2.90 -12.19 -20.74
N GLY A 179 -3.98 -12.02 -21.51
CA GLY A 179 -5.33 -12.23 -20.97
C GLY A 179 -5.87 -11.10 -20.11
N CYS A 180 -5.24 -9.93 -20.13
CA CYS A 180 -5.65 -8.75 -19.36
C CYS A 180 -6.57 -7.81 -20.16
N ASP A 181 -7.45 -7.09 -19.45
CA ASP A 181 -8.16 -5.93 -19.99
C ASP A 181 -7.52 -4.66 -19.42
N ILE A 182 -7.12 -3.73 -20.31
CA ILE A 182 -6.45 -2.48 -19.92
C ILE A 182 -7.23 -1.30 -20.50
N GLU A 183 -7.78 -0.47 -19.62
CA GLU A 183 -8.59 0.69 -19.97
C GLU A 183 -8.09 1.97 -19.28
N CYS A 184 -8.21 3.10 -19.98
CA CYS A 184 -7.91 4.40 -19.40
C CYS A 184 -8.98 5.39 -19.87
N GLY A 185 -9.80 5.83 -18.92
CA GLY A 185 -10.89 6.77 -19.06
C GLY A 185 -10.39 8.19 -19.25
N ARG A 186 -10.98 8.92 -20.19
CA ARG A 186 -10.52 10.27 -20.58
C ARG A 186 -11.68 11.19 -20.90
#